data_AF-A0A3S1FBV6-F1
#
_entry.id   AF-A0A3S1FBV6-F1
#
_cell.length_a   1.000
_cell.length_b   1.000
_cell.length_c   1.000
_cell.angle_alpha   90.00
_cell.angle_beta   90.00
_cell.angle_gamma   90.00
#
_symmetry.space_group_name_H-M   'P 1'
#
loop_
_entity.id
_entity.type
_entity.pdbx_description
1 polymer ?
#
loop_
_entity_poly.entity_id
_entity_poly.type
_entity_poly.pdbx_seq_one_letter_code
_entity_poly.pdbx_strand_id
1 'polypeptide(L)'
;MLVLNILPPEHKKKEVEVVYLETLSKTNLLKRWQEAIAYPDRYIVAEAESMRELMGDIPARELVTLNEYLEEKNIELDKGEYHRLATRVTERYLKEFKVKPRVVARADSRGRFMRKSSGYEQENLWIIDEALKSTTHKVLPHKP
;
A
#
# COMPACT_ATOMS: atom_id res chain seq x y z
N MET A 1 -4.80 -17.18 -0.07
CA MET A 1 -6.10 -16.46 -0.13
C MET A 1 -6.48 -16.37 -1.60
N LEU A 2 -7.69 -16.74 -2.02
CA LEU A 2 -8.08 -16.75 -3.45
C LEU A 2 -8.84 -15.47 -3.83
N VAL A 3 -8.50 -14.89 -4.99
CA VAL A 3 -9.17 -13.74 -5.58
C VAL A 3 -9.75 -14.10 -6.94
N LEU A 4 -10.90 -13.49 -7.26
CA LEU A 4 -11.55 -13.58 -8.56
C LEU A 4 -11.32 -12.26 -9.28
N ASN A 5 -10.52 -12.28 -10.33
CA ASN A 5 -10.33 -11.15 -11.23
C ASN A 5 -11.42 -11.21 -12.30
N ILE A 6 -12.34 -10.25 -12.27
CA ILE A 6 -13.39 -10.13 -13.26
C ILE A 6 -12.95 -9.06 -14.26
N LEU A 7 -12.51 -9.51 -15.43
CA LEU A 7 -12.24 -8.64 -16.55
C LEU A 7 -13.57 -8.03 -17.01
N PRO A 8 -13.60 -6.73 -17.28
CA PRO A 8 -14.84 -6.09 -17.70
C PRO A 8 -15.24 -6.65 -19.07
N PRO A 9 -16.55 -6.70 -19.37
CA PRO A 9 -17.00 -7.11 -20.69
C PRO A 9 -16.46 -6.14 -21.75
N GLU A 10 -16.19 -6.61 -22.97
CA GLU A 10 -15.45 -5.89 -24.03
C GLU A 10 -15.91 -4.44 -24.29
N HIS A 11 -17.16 -4.10 -23.95
CA HIS A 11 -17.75 -2.78 -24.08
C HIS A 11 -17.46 -1.80 -22.91
N LYS A 12 -16.81 -2.24 -21.82
CA LYS A 12 -16.41 -1.41 -20.67
C LYS A 12 -14.89 -1.49 -20.49
N LYS A 13 -14.16 -0.55 -21.09
CA LYS A 13 -12.69 -0.66 -21.25
C LYS A 13 -11.81 -0.39 -20.01
N LYS A 14 -12.29 -0.23 -18.77
CA LYS A 14 -11.43 0.40 -17.74
C LYS A 14 -11.45 -0.09 -16.28
N GLU A 15 -12.20 -1.10 -15.88
CA GLU A 15 -12.17 -1.51 -14.46
C GLU A 15 -12.15 -3.04 -14.33
N VAL A 16 -11.00 -3.57 -13.90
CA VAL A 16 -10.88 -4.96 -13.43
C VAL A 16 -11.45 -5.00 -12.02
N GLU A 17 -12.55 -5.73 -11.81
CA GLU A 17 -13.13 -5.92 -10.48
C GLU A 17 -12.38 -7.06 -9.78
N VAL A 18 -11.69 -6.76 -8.69
CA VAL A 18 -10.98 -7.74 -7.86
C VAL A 18 -11.87 -8.11 -6.67
N VAL A 19 -12.33 -9.36 -6.63
CA VAL A 19 -13.22 -9.84 -5.56
C VAL A 19 -12.53 -10.92 -4.74
N TYR A 20 -12.39 -10.69 -3.43
CA TYR A 20 -11.85 -11.68 -2.50
C TYR A 20 -12.91 -12.75 -2.21
N LEU A 21 -12.67 -13.99 -2.65
CA LEU A 21 -13.68 -15.07 -2.54
C LEU A 21 -14.12 -15.33 -1.10
N GLU A 22 -13.21 -15.14 -0.13
CA GLU A 22 -13.46 -15.33 1.31
C GLU A 22 -14.43 -14.30 1.91
N THR A 23 -14.68 -13.19 1.21
CA THR A 23 -15.61 -12.13 1.65
C THR A 23 -17.03 -12.31 1.11
N LEU A 24 -17.22 -13.29 0.21
CA LEU A 24 -18.51 -13.53 -0.43
C LEU A 24 -19.37 -14.54 0.34
N SER A 25 -20.68 -14.30 0.35
CA SER A 25 -21.65 -15.30 0.80
C SER A 25 -21.72 -16.48 -0.18
N LYS A 26 -22.16 -17.65 0.30
CA LYS A 26 -22.34 -18.86 -0.52
C LYS A 26 -23.21 -18.61 -1.76
N THR A 27 -24.25 -17.80 -1.64
CA THR A 27 -25.14 -17.43 -2.75
C THR A 27 -24.42 -16.60 -3.81
N ASN A 28 -23.58 -15.64 -3.39
CA ASN A 28 -22.81 -14.81 -4.31
C ASN A 28 -21.70 -15.60 -5.00
N LEU A 29 -21.06 -16.54 -4.29
CA LEU A 29 -20.09 -17.47 -4.89
C LEU A 29 -20.71 -18.31 -6.01
N LEU A 30 -21.89 -18.89 -5.76
CA LEU A 30 -22.60 -19.69 -6.76
C LEU A 30 -23.00 -18.86 -7.99
N LYS A 31 -23.45 -17.63 -7.78
CA LYS A 31 -23.80 -16.72 -8.88
C LYS A 31 -22.58 -16.38 -9.73
N ARG A 32 -21.46 -16.00 -9.11
CA ARG A 32 -20.22 -15.69 -9.82
C ARG A 32 -19.64 -16.93 -10.52
N TRP A 33 -19.81 -18.12 -9.95
CA TRP A 33 -19.44 -19.39 -10.59
C TRP A 33 -20.26 -19.66 -11.86
N GLN A 34 -21.58 -19.44 -11.80
CA GLN A 34 -22.45 -19.56 -12.97
C GLN A 34 -22.07 -18.55 -14.06
N GLU A 35 -21.75 -17.31 -13.69
CA GLU A 35 -21.28 -16.29 -14.62
C GLU A 35 -19.92 -16.65 -15.25
N ALA A 36 -18.98 -17.20 -14.46
CA ALA A 36 -17.67 -17.64 -14.95
C ALA A 36 -17.77 -18.81 -15.94
N ILE A 37 -18.73 -19.72 -15.75
CA ILE A 37 -19.01 -20.78 -16.74
C ILE A 37 -19.55 -20.18 -18.04
N ALA A 38 -20.44 -19.18 -17.95
CA ALA A 38 -21.05 -18.56 -19.13
C ALA A 38 -20.08 -17.64 -19.90
N TYR A 39 -19.11 -17.04 -19.21
CA TYR A 39 -18.15 -16.08 -19.76
C TYR A 39 -16.73 -16.37 -19.25
N PRO A 40 -16.13 -17.50 -19.65
CA PRO A 40 -14.84 -17.95 -19.10
C PRO A 40 -13.68 -16.99 -19.41
N ASP A 41 -13.78 -16.23 -20.50
CA ASP A 41 -12.86 -15.18 -20.91
C ASP A 41 -12.83 -13.98 -19.95
N ARG A 42 -13.84 -13.84 -19.07
CA ARG A 42 -13.98 -12.71 -18.16
C ARG A 42 -13.54 -12.99 -16.73
N TYR A 43 -13.25 -14.23 -16.37
CA TYR A 43 -12.99 -14.61 -14.97
C TYR A 43 -11.66 -15.34 -14.85
N ILE A 44 -10.69 -14.72 -14.18
CA ILE A 44 -9.42 -15.35 -13.82
C ILE A 44 -9.42 -15.59 -12.32
N VAL A 45 -9.37 -16.86 -11.91
CA VAL A 45 -9.12 -17.23 -10.52
C VAL A 45 -7.61 -17.15 -10.30
N ALA A 46 -7.18 -16.28 -9.40
CA ALA A 46 -5.77 -16.13 -9.03
C ALA A 46 -5.61 -16.26 -7.52
N GLU A 47 -4.40 -16.60 -7.09
CA GLU A 47 -4.05 -16.47 -5.67
C GLU A 47 -3.82 -14.97 -5.37
N ALA A 48 -4.24 -14.50 -4.21
CA ALA A 48 -4.04 -13.11 -3.79
C ALA A 48 -2.56 -12.73 -3.74
N GLU A 49 -1.68 -13.72 -3.59
CA GLU A 49 -0.23 -13.53 -3.68
C GLU A 49 0.21 -13.18 -5.11
N SER A 50 -0.47 -13.69 -6.15
CA SER A 50 -0.20 -13.35 -7.56
C SER A 50 -0.60 -11.90 -7.90
N MET A 51 -1.48 -11.27 -7.13
CA MET A 51 -1.82 -9.85 -7.29
C MET A 51 -0.75 -8.91 -6.72
N ARG A 52 0.05 -9.37 -5.74
CA ARG A 52 1.25 -8.64 -5.30
C ARG A 52 2.34 -8.62 -6.37
N GLU A 53 2.38 -9.62 -7.24
CA GLU A 53 3.32 -9.69 -8.36
C GLU A 53 2.86 -8.88 -9.59
N LEU A 54 1.55 -8.63 -9.73
CA LEU A 54 0.97 -7.83 -10.83
C LEU A 54 1.02 -6.31 -10.61
N MET A 55 1.06 -5.87 -9.35
CA MET A 55 1.47 -4.49 -9.02
C MET A 55 3.01 -4.48 -9.07
N GLY A 56 3.55 -4.14 -10.24
CA GLY A 56 4.98 -4.19 -10.55
C GLY A 56 5.85 -3.87 -9.33
N ASP A 57 6.66 -4.84 -8.92
CA ASP A 57 7.39 -4.86 -7.66
C ASP A 57 8.36 -3.68 -7.61
N ILE A 58 7.89 -2.50 -7.18
CA ILE A 58 8.68 -1.28 -7.06
C ILE A 58 9.88 -1.67 -6.20
N PRO A 59 11.10 -1.63 -6.78
CA PRO A 59 12.30 -2.10 -6.12
C PRO A 59 12.38 -1.53 -4.71
N ALA A 60 12.81 -2.34 -3.74
CA ALA A 60 12.89 -1.91 -2.36
C ALA A 60 13.78 -0.66 -2.14
N ARG A 61 14.55 -0.21 -3.14
CA ARG A 61 15.33 1.04 -3.22
C ARG A 61 14.51 2.29 -3.63
N GLU A 62 13.38 2.12 -4.29
CA GLU A 62 12.52 3.20 -4.81
C GLU A 62 11.40 3.57 -3.83
N LEU A 63 11.13 2.72 -2.84
CA LEU A 63 10.27 3.06 -1.72
C LEU A 63 10.93 4.09 -0.82
N VAL A 64 10.13 4.98 -0.23
CA VAL A 64 10.56 5.98 0.74
C VAL A 64 10.05 5.57 2.12
N THR A 65 10.94 5.57 3.11
CA THR A 65 10.56 5.32 4.50
C THR A 65 10.17 6.60 5.22
N LEU A 66 9.43 6.49 6.32
CA LEU A 66 9.06 7.65 7.13
C LEU A 66 10.28 8.47 7.58
N ASN A 67 11.38 7.82 7.97
CA ASN A 67 12.60 8.51 8.36
C ASN A 67 13.21 9.31 7.20
N GLU A 68 13.34 8.70 6.02
CA GLU A 68 13.88 9.38 4.85
C GLU A 68 13.02 10.59 4.46
N TYR A 69 11.70 10.44 4.51
CA TYR A 69 10.76 11.53 4.26
C TYR A 69 10.96 12.72 5.21
N LEU A 70 11.04 12.44 6.52
CA LEU A 70 11.24 13.47 7.53
C LEU A 70 12.60 14.16 7.38
N GLU A 71 13.65 13.41 7.06
CA GLU A 71 14.98 13.97 6.82
C GLU A 71 15.02 14.87 5.58
N GLU A 72 14.39 14.45 4.48
CA GLU A 72 14.28 15.25 3.25
C GLU A 72 13.55 16.58 3.52
N LYS A 73 12.49 16.53 4.33
CA LYS A 73 11.69 17.71 4.70
C LYS A 73 12.27 18.52 5.87
N ASN A 74 13.42 18.14 6.41
CA ASN A 74 14.03 18.74 7.60
C ASN A 74 13.06 18.81 8.79
N ILE A 75 12.25 17.77 8.98
CA ILE A 75 11.29 17.67 10.09
C ILE A 75 11.93 16.90 11.24
N GLU A 76 11.92 17.51 12.42
CA GLU A 76 12.35 16.90 13.66
C GLU A 76 11.16 16.57 14.56
N LEU A 77 11.15 15.33 15.06
CA LEU A 77 10.15 14.79 15.98
C LEU A 77 10.87 14.28 17.22
N ASP A 78 10.24 14.42 18.38
CA ASP A 78 10.67 13.64 19.53
C ASP A 78 10.41 12.15 19.28
N LYS A 79 11.10 11.28 20.03
CA LYS A 79 11.00 9.83 19.85
C LYS A 79 9.57 9.30 20.05
N GLY A 80 8.82 9.87 20.99
CA GLY A 80 7.46 9.42 21.30
C GLY A 80 6.44 9.83 20.23
N GLU A 81 6.56 11.04 19.69
CA GLU A 81 5.78 11.55 18.57
C GLU A 81 6.14 10.81 17.28
N TYR A 82 7.42 10.48 17.05
CA TYR A 82 7.82 9.63 15.93
C TYR A 82 7.11 8.27 15.94
N HIS A 83 7.12 7.58 17.08
CA HIS A 83 6.43 6.29 17.19
C HIS A 83 4.92 6.41 16.97
N ARG A 84 4.29 7.47 17.50
CA ARG A 84 2.86 7.75 17.28
C ARG A 84 2.57 8.06 15.81
N LEU A 85 3.42 8.84 15.14
CA LEU A 85 3.31 9.14 13.72
C LEU A 85 3.44 7.87 12.88
N ALA A 86 4.44 7.03 13.14
CA ALA A 86 4.66 5.78 12.41
C ALA A 86 3.44 4.85 12.48
N THR A 87 2.82 4.73 13.65
CA THR A 87 1.58 3.97 13.83
C THR A 87 0.45 4.58 13.01
N ARG A 88 0.21 5.89 13.12
CA ARG A 88 -0.87 6.58 12.38
C ARG A 88 -0.72 6.48 10.87
N VAL A 89 0.48 6.65 10.34
CA VAL A 89 0.77 6.52 8.91
C VAL A 89 0.46 5.10 8.45
N THR A 90 0.88 4.10 9.21
CA THR A 90 0.61 2.69 8.90
C THR A 90 -0.89 2.36 8.95
N GLU A 91 -1.61 2.84 9.96
CA GLU A 91 -3.06 2.66 10.08
C GLU A 91 -3.82 3.34 8.95
N ARG A 92 -3.42 4.56 8.55
CA ARG A 92 -4.04 5.29 7.45
C ARG A 92 -3.77 4.61 6.10
N TYR A 93 -2.54 4.15 5.88
CA TYR A 93 -2.19 3.35 4.70
C TYR A 93 -3.03 2.07 4.62
N LEU A 94 -3.16 1.34 5.74
CA LEU A 94 -4.02 0.16 5.82
C LEU A 94 -5.49 0.48 5.56
N LYS A 95 -5.98 1.63 6.05
CA LYS A 95 -7.36 2.06 5.84
C LYS A 95 -7.64 2.37 4.36
N GLU A 96 -6.71 3.03 3.68
CA GLU A 96 -6.83 3.46 2.29
C GLU A 96 -6.71 2.27 1.33
N PHE A 97 -5.59 1.53 1.44
CA PHE A 97 -5.24 0.49 0.46
C PHE A 97 -5.63 -0.93 0.89
N LYS A 98 -6.18 -1.11 2.10
CA LYS A 98 -6.52 -2.42 2.70
C LYS A 98 -5.34 -3.39 2.82
N VAL A 99 -4.11 -2.90 2.65
CA VAL A 99 -2.88 -3.67 2.78
C VAL A 99 -1.90 -2.95 3.71
N LYS A 100 -1.01 -3.72 4.36
CA LYS A 100 0.07 -3.13 5.15
C LYS A 100 1.17 -2.61 4.21
N PRO A 101 1.84 -1.50 4.56
CA PRO A 101 3.00 -1.02 3.80
C PRO A 101 4.10 -2.09 3.81
N ARG A 102 4.89 -2.15 2.73
CA ARG A 102 5.99 -3.11 2.60
C ARG A 102 7.07 -2.80 3.63
N VAL A 103 7.59 -3.83 4.27
CA VAL A 103 8.74 -3.68 5.18
C VAL A 103 10.02 -3.73 4.37
N VAL A 104 10.85 -2.70 4.48
CA VAL A 104 12.17 -2.60 3.84
C VAL A 104 13.29 -2.73 4.88
N ALA A 105 14.40 -3.32 4.47
CA ALA A 105 15.64 -3.41 5.24
C ALA A 105 16.80 -3.03 4.32
N ARG A 106 17.31 -1.80 4.45
CA ARG A 106 18.39 -1.23 3.62
C ARG A 106 19.14 -0.13 4.38
N ALA A 107 20.29 0.28 3.86
CA ALA A 107 20.94 1.51 4.31
C ALA A 107 20.15 2.75 3.86
N ASP A 108 20.03 3.76 4.72
CA ASP A 108 19.51 5.08 4.36
C ASP A 108 20.56 5.92 3.59
N SER A 109 20.17 7.13 3.18
CA SER A 109 21.05 8.09 2.48
C SER A 109 22.28 8.54 3.29
N ARG A 110 22.31 8.25 4.61
CA ARG A 110 23.41 8.56 5.54
C ARG A 110 24.22 7.31 5.93
N GLY A 111 23.96 6.17 5.29
CA GLY A 111 24.64 4.90 5.55
C GLY A 111 24.18 4.18 6.83
N ARG A 112 23.15 4.66 7.53
CA ARG A 112 22.59 3.97 8.69
C ARG A 112 21.70 2.83 8.23
N PHE A 113 21.90 1.65 8.81
CA PHE A 113 21.12 0.49 8.43
C PHE A 113 19.72 0.52 9.05
N MET A 114 18.70 0.70 8.23
CA MET A 114 17.31 0.64 8.66
C MET A 114 16.85 -0.81 8.77
N ARG A 115 16.51 -1.22 10.00
CA ARG A 115 15.95 -2.55 10.25
C ARG A 115 14.43 -2.45 10.26
N LYS A 116 13.80 -3.05 9.26
CA LYS A 116 12.34 -3.26 9.20
C LYS A 116 11.52 -1.96 9.23
N SER A 117 11.87 -1.01 8.37
CA SER A 117 11.08 0.21 8.20
C SER A 117 9.91 -0.02 7.26
N SER A 118 8.77 0.60 7.50
CA SER A 118 7.69 0.67 6.50
C SER A 118 8.13 1.56 5.33
N GLY A 119 8.03 1.02 4.11
CA GLY A 119 8.29 1.71 2.85
C GLY A 119 6.99 2.06 2.14
N TYR A 120 6.96 3.26 1.58
CA TYR A 120 5.83 3.87 0.90
C TYR A 120 6.24 4.30 -0.51
N GLU A 121 5.32 4.22 -1.44
CA GLU A 121 5.52 4.71 -2.80
C GLU A 121 5.46 6.24 -2.82
N GLN A 122 6.18 6.86 -3.77
CA GLN A 122 6.26 8.32 -3.89
C GLN A 122 4.88 8.98 -3.96
N GLU A 123 3.97 8.37 -4.72
CA GLU A 123 2.59 8.84 -4.89
C GLU A 123 1.72 8.73 -3.64
N ASN A 124 2.16 7.96 -2.64
CA ASN A 124 1.43 7.70 -1.40
C ASN A 124 1.97 8.50 -0.20
N LEU A 125 2.97 9.35 -0.41
CA LEU A 125 3.59 10.15 0.67
C LEU A 125 2.65 11.21 1.26
N TRP A 126 1.57 11.56 0.58
CA TRP A 126 0.50 12.43 1.12
C TRP A 126 -0.08 11.89 2.44
N ILE A 127 -0.06 10.57 2.65
CA ILE A 127 -0.50 9.95 3.90
C ILE A 127 0.37 10.40 5.08
N ILE A 128 1.67 10.59 4.85
CA ILE A 128 2.60 11.12 5.84
C ILE A 128 2.27 12.58 6.14
N ASP A 129 2.05 13.40 5.11
CA ASP A 129 1.68 14.80 5.26
C ASP A 129 0.39 14.98 6.05
N GLU A 130 -0.62 14.16 5.77
CA GLU A 130 -1.87 14.21 6.51
C GLU A 130 -1.73 13.75 7.96
N ALA A 131 -0.89 12.75 8.23
CA ALA A 131 -0.60 12.33 9.59
C ALA A 131 0.14 13.44 10.36
N LEU A 132 1.09 14.13 9.72
CA LEU A 132 1.86 15.24 10.28
C LEU A 132 1.00 16.43 10.73
N LYS A 133 -0.13 16.70 10.04
CA LYS A 133 -1.08 17.76 10.47
C LYS A 133 -1.59 17.58 11.90
N SER A 134 -1.58 16.36 12.41
CA SER A 134 -2.06 15.98 13.74
C SER A 134 -0.96 15.64 14.74
N THR A 135 0.31 15.84 14.36
CA THR A 135 1.49 15.47 15.15
C THR A 135 2.30 16.73 15.46
N THR A 136 2.72 16.88 16.71
CA THR A 136 3.60 17.99 17.10
C THR A 136 5.00 17.73 16.55
N HIS A 137 5.50 18.62 15.70
CA HIS A 137 6.79 18.51 15.04
C HIS A 137 7.44 19.88 14.85
N LYS A 138 8.74 19.91 14.61
CA LYS A 138 9.49 21.13 14.27
C LYS A 138 10.03 21.01 12.85
N VAL A 139 9.84 22.05 12.04
CA VAL A 139 10.51 22.16 10.74
C VAL A 139 11.79 22.97 10.95
N LEU A 140 12.94 22.37 10.68
CA LEU A 140 14.23 23.02 10.78
C LEU A 140 14.49 23.83 9.50
N PRO A 141 15.20 24.98 9.60
CA PRO A 141 15.60 25.73 8.42
C PRO A 141 16.51 24.87 7.53
N HIS A 142 16.33 24.95 6.21
CA HIS A 142 17.25 24.34 5.26
C HIS A 142 18.66 24.87 5.54
N LYS A 143 19.60 23.98 5.88
CA LYS A 143 21.01 24.34 5.89
C LYS A 143 21.45 24.60 4.44
N PRO A 144 22.04 25.76 4.14
CA PRO A 144 22.56 26.09 2.81
C PRO A 144 23.70 25.16 2.40
#